data_AF-A0A3M2DP87-F1
#
_entry.id   AF-A0A3M2DP87-F1
#
_cell.length_a   1.000
_cell.length_b   1.000
_cell.length_c   1.000
_cell.angle_alpha   90.00
_cell.angle_beta   90.00
_cell.angle_gamma   90.00
#
_symmetry.space_group_name_H-M   'P 1'
#
loop_
_entity.id
_entity.type
_entity.pdbx_description
1 polymer ?
#
loop_
_entity_poly.entity_id
_entity_poly.type
_entity_poly.pdbx_seq_one_letter_code
_entity_poly.pdbx_strand_id
1 'polypeptide(L)'
;MPDAAAERDRLSDLTADELRVLAGLVRLAVRTDGALTDDERDEITHIANEAGGDTFWDLLDEAAEQSPRAILDAASRVTARDAQEMIYGALYELSQRESIDAGELEILDRLAALWNLDIRDVGDDAADVADDDA
;
A
#
# COMPACT_ATOMS: atom_id res chain seq x y z
N MET A 1 -16.07 25.04 7.57
CA MET A 1 -14.95 25.04 6.61
C MET A 1 -14.77 23.58 6.25
N PRO A 2 -15.25 23.10 5.09
CA PRO A 2 -14.88 21.76 4.67
C PRO A 2 -13.40 21.82 4.29
N ASP A 3 -12.57 21.13 5.07
CA ASP A 3 -11.25 20.72 4.62
C ASP A 3 -11.54 19.74 3.49
N ALA A 4 -11.42 20.20 2.24
CA ALA A 4 -11.52 19.32 1.09
C ALA A 4 -10.27 18.45 1.15
N ALA A 5 -10.34 17.35 1.93
CA ALA A 5 -9.51 16.19 1.69
C ALA A 5 -9.66 15.91 0.19
N ALA A 6 -8.57 16.08 -0.55
CA ALA A 6 -8.58 15.78 -1.97
C ALA A 6 -9.02 14.32 -2.07
N GLU A 7 -10.17 14.06 -2.68
CA GLU A 7 -10.64 12.70 -2.98
C GLU A 7 -9.54 12.04 -3.83
N ARG A 8 -8.71 11.23 -3.17
CA ARG A 8 -7.64 10.49 -3.81
C ARG A 8 -8.25 9.20 -4.31
N ASP A 9 -8.34 9.09 -5.62
CA ASP A 9 -8.97 7.95 -6.28
C ASP A 9 -7.90 7.00 -6.84
N ARG A 10 -6.66 7.47 -7.02
CA ARG A 10 -5.56 6.71 -7.63
C ARG A 10 -4.24 6.86 -6.89
N LEU A 11 -3.37 5.85 -7.02
CA LEU A 11 -2.01 5.91 -6.47
C LEU A 11 -1.20 7.10 -6.97
N SER A 12 -1.44 7.56 -8.20
CA SER A 12 -0.80 8.75 -8.76
C SER A 12 -1.16 10.06 -8.05
N ASP A 13 -2.24 10.09 -7.25
CA ASP A 13 -2.66 11.27 -6.49
C ASP A 13 -1.94 11.40 -5.14
N LEU A 14 -1.17 10.38 -4.76
CA LEU A 14 -0.27 10.43 -3.61
C LEU A 14 0.81 11.51 -3.83
N THR A 15 1.19 12.18 -2.75
CA THR A 15 2.31 13.11 -2.78
C THR A 15 3.62 12.35 -3.00
N ALA A 16 4.67 13.06 -3.40
CA ALA A 16 5.99 12.46 -3.57
C ALA A 16 6.49 11.73 -2.31
N ASP A 17 6.23 12.26 -1.12
CA ASP A 17 6.60 11.62 0.15
C ASP A 17 5.77 10.35 0.40
N GLU A 18 4.46 10.36 0.10
CA GLU A 18 3.58 9.21 0.24
C GLU A 18 3.90 8.10 -0.78
N LEU A 19 4.20 8.47 -2.04
CA LEU A 19 4.69 7.54 -3.06
C LEU A 19 6.00 6.88 -2.66
N ARG A 20 6.91 7.66 -2.06
CA ARG A 20 8.18 7.13 -1.54
C ARG A 20 7.95 6.16 -0.38
N VAL A 21 6.96 6.43 0.46
CA VAL A 21 6.54 5.50 1.53
C VAL A 21 5.98 4.22 0.93
N LEU A 22 5.08 4.30 -0.06
CA LEU A 22 4.51 3.14 -0.74
C LEU A 22 5.61 2.27 -1.37
N ALA A 23 6.52 2.87 -2.15
CA ALA A 23 7.66 2.16 -2.74
C ALA A 23 8.55 1.52 -1.65
N GLY A 24 8.78 2.24 -0.56
CA GLY A 24 9.48 1.72 0.62
C GLY A 24 8.83 0.47 1.21
N LEU A 25 7.52 0.49 1.39
CA LEU A 25 6.76 -0.61 1.99
C LEU A 25 6.66 -1.81 1.05
N VAL A 26 6.42 -1.60 -0.25
CA VAL A 26 6.46 -2.67 -1.27
C VAL A 26 7.84 -3.33 -1.24
N ARG A 27 8.91 -2.54 -1.22
CA ARG A 27 10.28 -3.07 -1.13
C ARG A 27 10.54 -3.84 0.16
N LEU A 28 9.95 -3.41 1.27
CA LEU A 28 10.05 -4.12 2.54
C LEU A 28 9.34 -5.47 2.51
N ALA A 29 8.14 -5.55 1.93
CA ALA A 29 7.40 -6.80 1.74
C ALA A 29 8.22 -7.80 0.92
N VAL A 30 8.66 -7.38 -0.27
CA VAL A 30 9.53 -8.17 -1.18
C VAL A 30 10.78 -8.72 -0.47
N ARG A 31 11.41 -7.91 0.38
CA ARG A 31 12.65 -8.30 1.08
C ARG A 31 12.39 -9.32 2.19
N THR A 32 11.19 -9.33 2.75
CA THR A 32 10.84 -10.15 3.91
C THR A 32 10.72 -11.61 3.52
N ASP A 33 10.04 -11.90 2.39
CA ASP A 33 9.97 -13.25 1.84
C ASP A 33 11.27 -13.63 1.08
N GLY A 34 11.89 -12.66 0.40
CA GLY A 34 13.17 -12.83 -0.28
C GLY A 34 13.06 -13.56 -1.63
N ALA A 35 11.87 -14.00 -2.00
CA ALA A 35 11.51 -14.38 -3.36
C ALA A 35 10.34 -13.49 -3.84
N LEU A 36 10.25 -13.34 -5.16
CA LEU A 36 9.03 -12.85 -5.80
C LEU A 36 8.55 -13.93 -6.74
N THR A 37 7.25 -14.16 -6.74
CA THR A 37 6.58 -14.98 -7.75
C THR A 37 6.27 -14.15 -8.99
N ASP A 38 5.64 -14.76 -9.98
CA ASP A 38 5.22 -14.04 -11.18
C ASP A 38 3.97 -13.18 -10.90
N ASP A 39 3.02 -13.66 -10.07
CA ASP A 39 1.82 -12.91 -9.70
C ASP A 39 2.15 -11.65 -8.87
N GLU A 40 3.10 -11.72 -7.94
CA GLU A 40 3.55 -10.54 -7.19
C GLU A 40 4.29 -9.53 -8.08
N ARG A 41 5.06 -10.01 -9.07
CA ARG A 41 5.71 -9.11 -10.05
C ARG A 41 4.68 -8.39 -10.91
N ASP A 42 3.64 -9.08 -11.34
CA ASP A 42 2.56 -8.49 -12.12
C ASP A 42 1.81 -7.45 -11.29
N GLU A 43 1.59 -7.70 -10.00
CA GLU A 43 0.97 -6.74 -9.08
C GLU A 43 1.87 -5.52 -8.80
N ILE A 44 3.16 -5.71 -8.54
CA ILE A 44 4.11 -4.58 -8.40
C ILE A 44 4.12 -3.76 -9.70
N THR A 45 4.03 -4.41 -10.86
CA THR A 45 3.93 -3.72 -12.15
C THR A 45 2.62 -2.93 -12.28
N HIS A 46 1.51 -3.48 -11.78
CA HIS A 46 0.22 -2.78 -11.74
C HIS A 46 0.30 -1.53 -10.84
N ILE A 47 0.76 -1.69 -9.59
CA ILE A 47 1.01 -0.62 -8.63
C ILE A 47 1.91 0.45 -9.25
N ALA A 48 3.01 0.06 -9.90
CA ALA A 48 3.91 1.01 -10.55
C ALA A 48 3.20 1.82 -11.63
N ASN A 49 2.42 1.18 -12.50
CA ASN A 49 1.67 1.88 -13.55
C ASN A 49 0.64 2.86 -12.99
N GLU A 50 -0.05 2.48 -11.91
CA GLU A 50 -1.02 3.32 -11.20
C GLU A 50 -0.36 4.49 -10.45
N ALA A 51 0.86 4.28 -9.94
CA ALA A 51 1.60 5.23 -9.11
C ALA A 51 2.50 6.21 -9.90
N GLY A 52 2.55 6.10 -11.23
CA GLY A 52 3.33 7.02 -12.09
C GLY A 52 4.46 6.38 -12.92
N GLY A 53 4.45 5.05 -13.06
CA GLY A 53 5.32 4.28 -13.94
C GLY A 53 6.79 4.35 -13.52
N ASP A 54 7.64 4.88 -14.40
CA ASP A 54 9.09 4.95 -14.22
C ASP A 54 9.51 5.63 -12.90
N THR A 55 8.77 6.66 -12.48
CA THR A 55 9.06 7.35 -11.20
C THR A 55 8.89 6.42 -10.00
N PHE A 56 7.90 5.52 -10.03
CA PHE A 56 7.71 4.57 -8.96
C PHE A 56 8.82 3.51 -8.92
N TRP A 57 9.28 3.06 -10.09
CA TRP A 57 10.43 2.15 -10.19
C TRP A 57 11.71 2.76 -9.64
N ASP A 58 11.99 4.03 -9.97
CA ASP A 58 13.14 4.76 -9.41
C ASP A 58 13.05 4.83 -7.87
N LEU A 59 11.86 5.13 -7.32
CA LEU A 59 11.64 5.16 -5.87
C LEU A 59 11.80 3.77 -5.22
N LEU A 60 11.40 2.71 -5.91
CA LEU A 60 11.55 1.32 -5.45
C LEU A 60 13.04 0.93 -5.36
N ASP A 61 13.84 1.34 -6.36
CA ASP A 61 15.29 1.14 -6.35
C ASP A 61 15.95 1.96 -5.25
N GLU A 62 15.57 3.23 -5.06
CA GLU A 62 16.04 4.05 -3.93
C GLU A 62 15.66 3.45 -2.56
N ALA A 63 14.50 2.82 -2.47
CA ALA A 63 14.05 2.13 -1.27
C ALA A 63 14.86 0.87 -0.96
N ALA A 64 15.53 0.26 -1.94
CA ALA A 64 16.32 -0.95 -1.74
C ALA A 64 17.50 -0.75 -0.78
N GLU A 65 18.02 0.48 -0.70
CA GLU A 65 19.12 0.86 0.19
C GLU A 65 18.63 1.24 1.61
N GLN A 66 17.32 1.42 1.80
CA GLN A 66 16.76 1.85 3.07
C GLN A 66 16.62 0.70 4.06
N SER A 67 16.78 1.03 5.35
CA SER A 67 16.51 0.08 6.42
C SER A 67 15.00 -0.06 6.66
N PRO A 68 14.50 -1.24 7.07
CA PRO A 68 13.09 -1.41 7.45
C PRO A 68 12.60 -0.37 8.46
N ARG A 69 13.46 0.00 9.41
CA ARG A 69 13.14 1.02 10.41
C ARG A 69 12.94 2.41 9.81
N ALA A 70 13.75 2.78 8.81
CA ALA A 70 13.61 4.08 8.14
C ALA A 70 12.32 4.15 7.31
N ILE A 71 11.96 3.05 6.64
CA ILE A 71 10.71 2.93 5.88
C ILE A 71 9.50 3.08 6.81
N LEU A 72 9.48 2.35 7.93
CA LEU A 72 8.39 2.45 8.92
C LEU A 72 8.33 3.82 9.61
N ASP A 73 9.48 4.47 9.85
CA ASP A 73 9.52 5.84 10.36
C ASP A 73 8.91 6.83 9.34
N ALA A 74 9.22 6.67 8.05
CA ALA A 74 8.59 7.47 7.00
C ALA A 74 7.08 7.22 6.92
N ALA A 75 6.63 5.97 7.01
CA ALA A 75 5.22 5.62 7.07
C ALA A 75 4.48 6.27 8.25
N SER A 76 5.14 6.42 9.41
CA SER A 76 4.55 7.09 10.58
C SER A 76 4.30 8.59 10.40
N ARG A 77 4.92 9.21 9.39
CA ARG A 77 4.76 10.63 9.07
C ARG A 77 3.62 10.90 8.09
N VAL A 78 3.06 9.85 7.48
CA VAL A 78 1.85 9.98 6.65
C VAL A 78 0.68 10.23 7.58
N THR A 79 0.09 11.43 7.52
CA THR A 79 -1.04 11.83 8.38
C THR A 79 -2.38 11.89 7.65
N ALA A 80 -2.37 11.92 6.31
CA ALA A 80 -3.58 11.93 5.51
C ALA A 80 -4.23 10.54 5.54
N ARG A 81 -5.48 10.47 5.99
CA ARG A 81 -6.17 9.20 6.20
C ARG A 81 -6.36 8.42 4.90
N ASP A 82 -6.86 9.09 3.87
CA ASP A 82 -7.10 8.50 2.55
C ASP A 82 -5.80 7.95 1.95
N ALA A 83 -4.65 8.60 2.20
CA ALA A 83 -3.35 8.08 1.77
C ALA A 83 -2.91 6.84 2.56
N GLN A 84 -3.16 6.78 3.86
CA GLN A 84 -2.87 5.60 4.68
C GLN A 84 -3.69 4.40 4.20
N GLU A 85 -4.98 4.60 3.93
CA GLU A 85 -5.90 3.57 3.44
C GLU A 85 -5.50 3.09 2.05
N MET A 86 -5.18 4.00 1.14
CA MET A 86 -4.72 3.66 -0.21
C MET A 86 -3.38 2.90 -0.22
N ILE A 87 -2.41 3.33 0.60
CA ILE A 87 -1.12 2.63 0.72
C ILE A 87 -1.31 1.24 1.34
N TYR A 88 -2.16 1.14 2.36
CA TYR A 88 -2.49 -0.15 2.99
C TYR A 88 -3.19 -1.09 2.00
N GLY A 89 -4.18 -0.59 1.24
CA GLY A 89 -4.92 -1.33 0.24
C GLY A 89 -3.99 -1.95 -0.80
N ALA A 90 -3.10 -1.14 -1.40
CA ALA A 90 -2.14 -1.62 -2.38
C ALA A 90 -1.21 -2.73 -1.84
N LEU A 91 -0.77 -2.62 -0.59
CA LEU A 91 0.03 -3.67 0.06
C LEU A 91 -0.79 -4.92 0.37
N TYR A 92 -2.03 -4.75 0.80
CA TYR A 92 -2.92 -5.86 1.08
C TYR A 92 -3.26 -6.64 -0.18
N GLU A 93 -3.54 -5.96 -1.29
CA GLU A 93 -3.78 -6.57 -2.60
C GLU A 93 -2.54 -7.33 -3.10
N LEU A 94 -1.35 -6.74 -2.94
CA LEU A 94 -0.08 -7.41 -3.24
C LEU A 94 0.05 -8.74 -2.49
N SER A 95 -0.13 -8.72 -1.17
CA SER A 95 0.00 -9.93 -0.35
C SER A 95 -1.14 -10.94 -0.53
N GLN A 96 -2.31 -10.53 -1.04
CA GLN A 96 -3.43 -11.45 -1.30
C GLN A 96 -3.27 -12.29 -2.56
N ARG A 97 -2.37 -11.93 -3.49
CA ARG A 97 -2.28 -12.59 -4.81
C ARG A 97 -2.00 -14.10 -4.74
N GLU A 98 -1.22 -14.57 -3.77
CA GLU A 98 -0.89 -15.99 -3.66
C GLU A 98 -1.18 -16.60 -2.29
N SER A 99 -0.94 -15.88 -1.20
CA SER A 99 -1.43 -16.11 0.17
C SER A 99 -0.56 -15.26 1.10
N ILE A 100 -1.18 -14.45 1.95
CA ILE A 100 -0.44 -13.60 2.90
C ILE A 100 0.39 -14.49 3.84
N ASP A 101 1.72 -14.35 3.77
CA ASP A 101 2.64 -15.07 4.66
C ASP A 101 2.72 -14.40 6.06
N ALA A 102 3.39 -15.05 7.01
CA ALA A 102 3.51 -14.50 8.37
C ALA A 102 4.32 -13.19 8.42
N GLY A 103 5.31 -13.02 7.53
CA GLY A 103 6.13 -11.83 7.42
C GLY A 103 5.36 -10.64 6.85
N GLU A 104 4.63 -10.85 5.76
CA GLU A 104 3.73 -9.85 5.18
C GLU A 104 2.60 -9.46 6.15
N LEU A 105 2.00 -10.43 6.83
CA LEU A 105 0.98 -10.17 7.84
C LEU A 105 1.53 -9.32 8.98
N GLU A 106 2.76 -9.56 9.45
CA GLU A 106 3.39 -8.73 10.49
C GLU A 106 3.55 -7.27 10.04
N ILE A 107 3.89 -7.03 8.76
CA ILE A 107 4.00 -5.69 8.19
C ILE A 107 2.62 -5.02 8.15
N LEU A 108 1.61 -5.72 7.63
CA LEU A 108 0.24 -5.23 7.53
C LEU A 108 -0.34 -4.91 8.91
N ASP A 109 -0.25 -5.83 9.87
CA ASP A 109 -0.71 -5.61 11.25
C ASP A 109 -0.02 -4.40 11.89
N ARG A 110 1.28 -4.24 11.63
CA ARG A 110 2.04 -3.11 12.16
C ARG A 110 1.60 -1.79 11.54
N LEU A 111 1.30 -1.74 10.24
CA LEU A 111 0.77 -0.56 9.57
C LEU A 111 -0.64 -0.23 10.04
N ALA A 112 -1.51 -1.23 10.16
CA ALA A 112 -2.86 -1.07 10.69
C ALA A 112 -2.84 -0.50 12.11
N ALA A 113 -1.96 -1.01 12.98
CA ALA A 113 -1.76 -0.48 14.33
C ALA A 113 -1.15 0.93 14.33
N LEU A 114 -0.20 1.21 13.44
CA LEU A 114 0.47 2.51 13.33
C LEU A 114 -0.50 3.61 12.92
N TRP A 115 -1.38 3.31 11.96
CA TRP A 115 -2.34 4.25 11.39
C TRP A 115 -3.72 4.17 12.05
N ASN A 116 -3.91 3.24 13.00
CA ASN A 116 -5.19 2.98 13.64
C ASN A 116 -6.31 2.75 12.60
N LEU A 117 -6.04 1.86 11.65
CA LEU A 117 -7.00 1.43 10.62
C LEU A 117 -7.95 0.38 11.24
N ASP A 118 -9.27 0.55 11.04
CA ASP A 118 -10.21 -0.54 11.32
C ASP A 118 -10.20 -1.43 10.08
N ILE A 119 -9.61 -2.62 10.19
CA ILE A 119 -9.41 -3.53 9.05
C ILE A 119 -10.76 -3.98 8.44
N ARG A 120 -11.89 -3.73 9.11
CA ARG A 120 -13.22 -3.98 8.55
C ARG A 120 -13.60 -2.98 7.46
N ASP A 121 -13.03 -1.78 7.42
CA ASP A 121 -13.34 -0.76 6.41
C ASP A 121 -12.55 -1.00 5.10
N VAL A 122 -11.30 -1.44 5.19
CA VAL A 122 -10.39 -1.51 4.03
C VAL A 122 -10.70 -2.68 3.07
N GLY A 123 -11.61 -3.59 3.47
CA GLY A 123 -12.07 -4.71 2.65
C GLY A 123 -13.55 -4.66 2.28
N ASP A 124 -14.29 -3.61 2.68
CA ASP A 124 -15.76 -3.55 2.56
C ASP A 124 -16.26 -2.65 1.42
N ASP A 125 -15.40 -2.18 0.51
CA ASP A 125 -15.85 -1.59 -0.76
C ASP A 125 -16.24 -2.65 -1.81
N ALA A 126 -16.02 -3.95 -1.52
CA ALA A 126 -16.37 -5.05 -2.42
C ALA A 126 -17.72 -5.73 -2.10
N ALA A 127 -18.47 -5.25 -1.10
CA ALA A 127 -19.67 -5.92 -0.61
C ALA A 127 -20.91 -5.02 -0.52
N ASP A 128 -21.15 -4.15 -1.51
CA ASP A 128 -22.47 -3.53 -1.71
C ASP A 128 -23.06 -3.82 -3.09
N VAL A 129 -23.31 -5.12 -3.37
CA VAL A 129 -24.40 -5.49 -4.28
C VAL A 129 -25.02 -6.82 -3.83
N ALA A 130 -25.66 -6.81 -2.66
CA ALA A 130 -26.70 -7.78 -2.37
C ALA A 130 -28.02 -7.03 -2.16
N ASP A 131 -29.00 -7.43 -2.97
CA ASP A 131 -30.43 -7.10 -2.92
C ASP A 131 -30.89 -5.84 -3.68
N ASP A 132 -31.40 -6.04 -4.90
CA ASP A 132 -32.67 -5.40 -5.34
C ASP A 132 -33.34 -6.23 -6.45
N ASP A 133 -34.38 -6.95 -6.04
CA ASP A 133 -35.67 -7.16 -6.73
C ASP A 133 -35.73 -7.56 -8.23
N ALA A 134 -36.17 -8.80 -8.51
CA ALA A 134 -37.37 -9.13 -9.32
C ALA A 134 -37.56 -10.66 -9.53
#